data_AF-A0A0D7P794-F1
#
_entry.id   AF-A0A0D7P794-F1
#
_cell.length_a   1.000
_cell.length_b   1.000
_cell.length_c   1.000
_cell.angle_alpha   90.00
_cell.angle_beta   90.00
_cell.angle_gamma   90.00
#
_symmetry.space_group_name_H-M   'P 1'
#
loop_
_entity.id
_entity.type
_entity.pdbx_description
1 polymer ?
#
loop_
_entity_poly.entity_id
_entity_poly.type
_entity_poly.pdbx_seq_one_letter_code
_entity_poly.pdbx_strand_id
1 'polypeptide(L)'
;MSWLRLVCCSVAILGLLCSGRPVLAEDTIKLAYTDPFSGPFASGGDEFLKVFQFIIARKNAAGGALGRKFELVPFDDKLQPAEALIALKSMTDQNIPFVMHCTGSNVGSALIDAVSKHNARNPDNRILYLNCGALATELTNEQCDFWHFRFAGSVDMRAAARIKSLPADLKKVYLLNQDYLFGQSIQHDTKKWLAKLRPDIEIVGDELMPFGKVQDFSSYVAKIKASGAQSVVTGNYNRDLNLLIKASVDAGLDVRFDTYLSHLIGGPTAIGAAGENRLTSVMEFNGNVAVDQKSADAEKLANDWRANHATDFSTLNFLTMIDMLTNAINKAGSTDPLKVALALEDMHVKDLVGQDNIMRKEDHQLLMPYYAGVFSKDVKFDSEHTGFGWKNIMTATAADLTLPTICKMKRPE
;
A
#
# COMPACT_ATOMS: atom_id res chain seq x y z
N MET A 1 92.68 -25.09 16.59
CA MET A 1 92.96 -24.31 15.35
C MET A 1 91.66 -24.33 14.55
N SER A 2 90.91 -23.22 14.53
CA SER A 2 90.91 -22.26 13.40
C SER A 2 90.36 -22.94 12.13
N TRP A 3 89.23 -22.61 11.50
CA TRP A 3 88.55 -21.32 11.24
C TRP A 3 87.20 -21.53 10.50
N LEU A 4 86.33 -20.50 10.57
CA LEU A 4 85.25 -20.03 9.65
C LEU A 4 84.18 -21.01 9.13
N ARG A 5 82.92 -20.92 9.57
CA ARG A 5 81.82 -19.97 9.20
C ARG A 5 81.27 -20.11 7.77
N LEU A 6 80.12 -20.79 7.66
CA LEU A 6 79.01 -20.47 6.75
C LEU A 6 77.72 -21.08 7.34
N VAL A 7 76.96 -20.26 8.07
CA VAL A 7 75.62 -20.63 8.56
C VAL A 7 74.63 -20.02 7.58
N CYS A 8 73.98 -20.86 6.79
CA CYS A 8 72.86 -20.50 5.93
C CYS A 8 71.60 -20.40 6.81
N CYS A 9 71.19 -19.18 7.18
CA CYS A 9 69.90 -18.94 7.81
C CYS A 9 68.77 -19.17 6.78
N SER A 10 68.14 -20.34 6.85
CA SER A 10 66.87 -20.59 6.17
C SER A 10 65.75 -19.98 6.99
N VAL A 11 65.27 -18.80 6.58
CA VAL A 11 64.06 -18.18 7.13
C VAL A 11 62.86 -18.90 6.52
N ALA A 12 62.24 -19.81 7.28
CA ALA A 12 60.95 -20.38 6.93
C ALA A 12 59.85 -19.36 7.22
N ILE A 13 59.39 -18.66 6.18
CA ILE A 13 58.16 -17.85 6.23
C ILE A 13 56.97 -18.81 6.26
N LEU A 14 56.36 -18.98 7.44
CA LEU A 14 55.03 -19.59 7.55
C LEU A 14 54.02 -18.61 6.92
N GLY A 15 53.72 -18.82 5.64
CA GLY A 15 52.60 -18.17 4.98
C GLY A 15 51.30 -18.68 5.57
N LEU A 16 50.65 -17.86 6.41
CA LEU A 16 49.28 -18.07 6.84
C LEU A 16 48.38 -17.93 5.60
N LEU A 17 48.13 -19.05 4.92
CA LEU A 17 47.11 -19.19 3.89
C LEU A 17 45.74 -19.02 4.56
N CYS A 18 45.30 -17.78 4.71
CA CYS A 18 43.89 -17.45 4.89
C CYS A 18 43.16 -18.05 3.69
N SER A 19 42.52 -19.19 3.92
CA SER A 19 41.63 -19.85 2.99
C SER A 19 40.38 -18.99 2.87
N GLY A 20 40.46 -17.92 2.08
CA GLY A 20 39.30 -17.15 1.66
C GLY A 20 38.41 -18.09 0.87
N ARG A 21 37.34 -18.60 1.50
CA ARG A 21 36.25 -19.21 0.76
C ARG A 21 35.81 -18.19 -0.30
N PRO A 22 35.63 -18.58 -1.57
CA PRO A 22 34.99 -17.69 -2.51
C PRO A 22 33.66 -17.30 -1.89
N VAL A 23 33.47 -16.00 -1.65
CA VAL A 23 32.16 -15.44 -1.38
C VAL A 23 31.41 -15.65 -2.69
N LEU A 24 30.69 -16.77 -2.79
CA LEU A 24 29.64 -16.93 -3.78
C LEU A 24 28.80 -15.66 -3.67
N ALA A 25 28.63 -14.94 -4.79
CA ALA A 25 27.71 -13.82 -4.85
C ALA A 25 26.39 -14.32 -4.25
N GLU A 26 26.01 -13.73 -3.12
CA GLU A 26 24.85 -14.18 -2.38
C GLU A 26 23.63 -13.95 -3.27
N ASP A 27 22.99 -15.03 -3.75
CA ASP A 27 21.81 -14.93 -4.60
C ASP A 27 20.80 -14.01 -3.90
N THR A 28 20.42 -12.89 -4.50
CA THR A 28 19.43 -11.98 -3.91
C THR A 28 18.04 -12.62 -3.94
N ILE A 29 17.17 -12.20 -3.02
CA ILE A 29 15.73 -12.53 -3.08
C ILE A 29 15.06 -11.46 -3.92
N LYS A 30 14.76 -11.77 -5.18
CA LYS A 30 14.13 -10.82 -6.10
C LYS A 30 12.66 -10.63 -5.78
N LEU A 31 12.24 -9.38 -5.76
CA LEU A 31 10.86 -8.92 -5.62
C LEU A 31 10.51 -8.15 -6.90
N ALA A 32 9.67 -8.70 -7.75
CA ALA A 32 9.15 -7.94 -8.87
C ALA A 32 8.12 -6.95 -8.35
N TYR A 33 8.18 -5.70 -8.80
CA TYR A 33 7.22 -4.67 -8.46
C TYR A 33 6.67 -4.03 -9.72
N THR A 34 5.37 -4.18 -9.96
CA THR A 34 4.68 -3.57 -11.09
C THR A 34 3.70 -2.52 -10.60
N ASP A 35 3.81 -1.32 -11.16
CA ASP A 35 2.91 -0.19 -10.90
C ASP A 35 3.03 0.81 -12.08
N PRO A 36 2.21 1.88 -12.16
CA PRO A 36 2.37 2.87 -13.20
C PRO A 36 3.57 3.77 -12.91
N PHE A 37 4.64 3.61 -13.69
CA PHE A 37 5.79 4.53 -13.70
C PHE A 37 5.74 5.48 -14.89
N SER A 38 4.74 5.35 -15.76
CA SER A 38 4.45 6.31 -16.82
C SER A 38 2.95 6.65 -16.90
N GLY A 39 2.65 7.71 -17.67
CA GLY A 39 1.29 8.19 -17.85
C GLY A 39 0.77 9.05 -16.69
N PRO A 40 -0.55 9.34 -16.65
CA PRO A 40 -1.13 10.34 -15.77
C PRO A 40 -1.07 10.03 -14.26
N PHE A 41 -0.71 8.79 -13.90
CA PHE A 41 -0.64 8.30 -12.52
C PHE A 41 0.78 7.96 -12.06
N ALA A 42 1.81 8.26 -12.89
CA ALA A 42 3.21 7.94 -12.62
C ALA A 42 3.71 8.45 -11.26
N SER A 43 3.27 9.66 -10.85
CA SER A 43 3.69 10.26 -9.58
C SER A 43 3.34 9.39 -8.37
N GLY A 44 2.23 8.65 -8.41
CA GLY A 44 1.84 7.72 -7.35
C GLY A 44 2.70 6.46 -7.33
N GLY A 45 2.94 5.86 -8.49
CA GLY A 45 3.80 4.67 -8.60
C GLY A 45 5.25 4.96 -8.24
N ASP A 46 5.80 6.10 -8.69
CA ASP A 46 7.14 6.57 -8.35
C ASP A 46 7.30 6.80 -6.84
N GLU A 47 6.25 7.32 -6.19
CA GLU A 47 6.24 7.54 -4.75
C GLU A 47 6.29 6.20 -3.99
N PHE A 48 5.43 5.24 -4.36
CA PHE A 48 5.46 3.91 -3.77
C PHE A 48 6.76 3.15 -4.05
N LEU A 49 7.38 3.34 -5.22
CA LEU A 49 8.69 2.77 -5.52
C LEU A 49 9.77 3.26 -4.54
N LYS A 50 9.81 4.58 -4.26
CA LYS A 50 10.75 5.17 -3.28
C LYS A 50 10.49 4.63 -1.88
N VAL A 51 9.21 4.48 -1.50
CA VAL A 51 8.84 3.89 -0.21
C VAL A 51 9.36 2.45 -0.09
N PHE A 52 9.15 1.62 -1.11
CA PHE A 52 9.67 0.24 -1.09
C PHE A 52 11.19 0.20 -1.06
N GLN A 53 11.88 1.05 -1.82
CA GLN A 53 13.34 1.17 -1.77
C GLN A 53 13.82 1.52 -0.36
N PHE A 54 13.16 2.47 0.31
CA PHE A 54 13.46 2.84 1.69
C PHE A 54 13.23 1.66 2.67
N ILE A 55 12.10 0.96 2.57
CA ILE A 55 11.79 -0.18 3.44
C ILE A 55 12.76 -1.34 3.21
N ILE A 56 13.05 -1.67 1.95
CA ILE A 56 13.96 -2.75 1.56
C ILE A 56 15.40 -2.44 1.99
N ALA A 57 15.85 -1.19 1.87
CA ALA A 57 17.17 -0.79 2.36
C ALA A 57 17.30 -1.04 3.87
N ARG A 58 16.28 -0.68 4.66
CA ARG A 58 16.23 -0.95 6.11
C ARG A 58 16.24 -2.45 6.40
N LYS A 59 15.43 -3.23 5.67
CA LYS A 59 15.34 -4.68 5.85
C LYS A 59 16.67 -5.38 5.51
N ASN A 60 17.33 -4.96 4.43
CA ASN A 60 18.64 -5.47 4.02
C ASN A 60 19.74 -5.09 5.03
N ALA A 61 19.70 -3.89 5.60
CA ALA A 61 20.61 -3.49 6.67
C ALA A 61 20.42 -4.34 7.95
N ALA A 62 19.22 -4.88 8.17
CA ALA A 62 18.90 -5.82 9.24
C ALA A 62 19.19 -7.30 8.90
N GLY A 63 19.86 -7.59 7.77
CA GLY A 63 20.26 -8.95 7.38
C GLY A 63 19.32 -9.68 6.42
N GLY A 64 18.27 -9.01 5.94
CA GLY A 64 17.36 -9.59 4.94
C GLY A 64 16.59 -10.81 5.44
N ALA A 65 16.42 -11.83 4.57
CA ALA A 65 15.79 -13.10 4.92
C ALA A 65 16.73 -14.27 4.58
N LEU A 66 16.86 -15.23 5.50
CA LEU A 66 17.83 -16.33 5.39
C LEU A 66 19.28 -15.85 5.16
N GLY A 67 19.63 -14.66 5.68
CA GLY A 67 20.90 -13.98 5.44
C GLY A 67 20.98 -13.22 4.11
N ARG A 68 20.07 -13.48 3.18
CA ARG A 68 20.07 -12.95 1.81
C ARG A 68 19.35 -11.60 1.73
N LYS A 69 19.91 -10.68 0.93
CA LYS A 69 19.30 -9.38 0.65
C LYS A 69 18.14 -9.48 -0.34
N PHE A 70 17.13 -8.63 -0.17
CA PHE A 70 16.09 -8.37 -1.14
C PHE A 70 16.57 -7.44 -2.27
N GLU A 71 16.12 -7.71 -3.48
CA GLU A 71 16.34 -6.89 -4.68
C GLU A 71 14.99 -6.54 -5.30
N LEU A 72 14.68 -5.25 -5.42
CA LEU A 72 13.44 -4.78 -6.04
C LEU A 72 13.64 -4.60 -7.55
N VAL A 73 12.80 -5.23 -8.36
CA VAL A 73 12.86 -5.19 -9.82
C VAL A 73 11.59 -4.50 -10.36
N PRO A 74 11.65 -3.22 -10.76
CA PRO A 74 10.48 -2.48 -11.20
C PRO A 74 10.06 -2.81 -12.64
N PHE A 75 8.75 -2.85 -12.89
CA PHE A 75 8.12 -2.98 -14.20
C PHE A 75 6.99 -1.96 -14.35
N ASP A 76 6.94 -1.24 -15.47
CA ASP A 76 5.88 -0.25 -15.72
C ASP A 76 4.66 -0.92 -16.35
N ASP A 77 3.53 -0.97 -15.63
CA ASP A 77 2.25 -1.44 -16.17
C ASP A 77 1.36 -0.33 -16.72
N LYS A 78 1.77 0.94 -16.59
CA LYS A 78 1.01 2.10 -17.11
C LYS A 78 -0.45 2.13 -16.63
N LEU A 79 -0.76 1.46 -15.51
CA LEU A 79 -2.11 1.27 -14.97
C LEU A 79 -3.05 0.52 -15.93
N GLN A 80 -2.50 -0.36 -16.76
CA GLN A 80 -3.23 -1.15 -17.75
C GLN A 80 -3.06 -2.65 -17.53
N PRO A 81 -4.15 -3.44 -17.47
CA PRO A 81 -4.06 -4.89 -17.31
C PRO A 81 -3.18 -5.57 -18.36
N ALA A 82 -3.26 -5.16 -19.63
CA ALA A 82 -2.48 -5.77 -20.70
C ALA A 82 -0.96 -5.61 -20.50
N GLU A 83 -0.52 -4.45 -20.04
CA GLU A 83 0.89 -4.15 -19.77
C GLU A 83 1.38 -4.88 -18.51
N ALA A 84 0.54 -4.97 -17.46
CA ALA A 84 0.84 -5.77 -16.28
C ALA A 84 1.01 -7.27 -16.60
N LEU A 85 0.24 -7.80 -17.57
CA LEU A 85 0.41 -9.18 -18.02
C LEU A 85 1.71 -9.40 -18.82
N ILE A 86 2.17 -8.39 -19.57
CA ILE A 86 3.48 -8.41 -20.23
C ILE A 86 4.60 -8.36 -19.18
N ALA A 87 4.47 -7.48 -18.19
CA ALA A 87 5.38 -7.40 -17.06
C ALA A 87 5.46 -8.74 -16.32
N LEU A 88 4.31 -9.34 -16.00
CA LEU A 88 4.22 -10.66 -15.37
C LEU A 88 4.95 -11.74 -16.17
N LYS A 89 4.78 -11.77 -17.50
CA LYS A 89 5.53 -12.71 -18.34
C LYS A 89 7.04 -12.52 -18.19
N SER A 90 7.53 -11.27 -18.20
CA SER A 90 8.96 -10.97 -18.01
C SER A 90 9.45 -11.40 -16.62
N MET A 91 8.64 -11.25 -15.59
CA MET A 91 8.96 -11.73 -14.23
C MET A 91 9.08 -13.25 -14.18
N THR A 92 8.15 -13.97 -14.82
CA THR A 92 8.17 -15.44 -14.85
C THR A 92 9.31 -15.99 -15.71
N ASP A 93 9.66 -15.33 -16.82
CA ASP A 93 10.81 -15.69 -17.66
C ASP A 93 12.14 -15.52 -16.87
N GLN A 94 12.15 -14.63 -15.88
CA GLN A 94 13.28 -14.41 -14.96
C GLN A 94 13.22 -15.25 -13.67
N ASN A 95 12.22 -16.13 -13.52
CA ASN A 95 11.97 -16.95 -12.32
C ASN A 95 11.89 -16.12 -11.02
N ILE A 96 11.27 -14.94 -11.06
CA ILE A 96 11.06 -14.12 -9.86
C ILE A 96 9.85 -14.66 -9.08
N PRO A 97 10.02 -15.15 -7.83
CA PRO A 97 8.96 -15.86 -7.12
C PRO A 97 7.91 -14.96 -6.46
N PHE A 98 8.19 -13.66 -6.31
CA PHE A 98 7.30 -12.70 -5.62
C PHE A 98 6.97 -11.53 -6.54
N VAL A 99 5.68 -11.28 -6.74
CA VAL A 99 5.15 -10.15 -7.50
C VAL A 99 4.44 -9.21 -6.55
N MET A 100 4.80 -7.93 -6.56
CA MET A 100 4.18 -6.86 -5.80
C MET A 100 3.45 -5.92 -6.76
N HIS A 101 2.23 -5.50 -6.40
CA HIS A 101 1.45 -4.52 -7.17
C HIS A 101 0.48 -3.77 -6.26
N CYS A 102 0.40 -2.44 -6.44
CA CYS A 102 -0.37 -1.55 -5.58
C CYS A 102 -1.51 -0.84 -6.33
N THR A 103 -1.28 -0.21 -7.48
CA THR A 103 -2.23 0.78 -8.02
C THR A 103 -3.15 0.16 -9.07
N GLY A 104 -4.46 0.23 -8.82
CA GLY A 104 -5.48 -0.13 -9.82
C GLY A 104 -6.05 -1.52 -9.60
N SER A 105 -7.30 -1.57 -9.12
CA SER A 105 -7.92 -2.86 -8.79
C SER A 105 -8.22 -3.73 -10.02
N ASN A 106 -8.46 -3.14 -11.19
CA ASN A 106 -8.58 -3.85 -12.46
C ASN A 106 -7.26 -4.53 -12.89
N VAL A 107 -6.12 -3.90 -12.60
CA VAL A 107 -4.79 -4.50 -12.84
C VAL A 107 -4.55 -5.64 -11.85
N GLY A 108 -4.84 -5.41 -10.56
CA GLY A 108 -4.75 -6.44 -9.53
C GLY A 108 -5.62 -7.66 -9.83
N SER A 109 -6.86 -7.45 -10.27
CA SER A 109 -7.77 -8.50 -10.70
C SER A 109 -7.18 -9.36 -11.85
N ALA A 110 -6.62 -8.71 -12.87
CA ALA A 110 -5.97 -9.42 -13.98
C ALA A 110 -4.73 -10.21 -13.53
N LEU A 111 -3.93 -9.65 -12.61
CA LEU A 111 -2.78 -10.34 -12.03
C LEU A 111 -3.20 -11.57 -11.22
N ILE A 112 -4.28 -11.51 -10.44
CA ILE A 112 -4.80 -12.69 -9.70
C ILE A 112 -5.10 -13.84 -10.66
N ASP A 113 -5.91 -13.59 -11.69
CA ASP A 113 -6.28 -14.62 -12.68
C ASP A 113 -5.04 -15.17 -13.41
N ALA A 114 -4.12 -14.30 -13.81
CA ALA A 114 -2.92 -14.70 -14.53
C ALA A 114 -1.93 -15.50 -13.68
N VAL A 115 -1.74 -15.11 -12.42
CA VAL A 115 -0.91 -15.82 -11.43
C VAL A 115 -1.48 -17.21 -11.18
N SER A 116 -2.80 -17.33 -10.93
CA SER A 116 -3.47 -18.60 -10.71
C SER A 116 -3.28 -19.55 -11.91
N LYS A 117 -3.51 -19.03 -13.12
CA LYS A 117 -3.29 -19.76 -14.39
C LYS A 117 -1.83 -20.15 -14.61
N HIS A 118 -0.87 -19.29 -14.27
CA HIS A 118 0.55 -19.58 -14.37
C HIS A 118 0.95 -20.72 -13.42
N ASN A 119 0.54 -20.63 -12.16
CA ASN A 119 0.89 -21.62 -11.13
C ASN A 119 0.26 -22.99 -11.38
N ALA A 120 -0.92 -23.03 -12.00
CA ALA A 120 -1.56 -24.28 -12.41
C ALA A 120 -0.79 -24.99 -13.55
N ARG A 121 -0.17 -24.21 -14.46
CA ARG A 121 0.60 -24.76 -15.59
C ARG A 121 2.06 -25.05 -15.24
N ASN A 122 2.61 -24.36 -14.25
CA ASN A 122 4.04 -24.38 -13.91
C ASN A 122 4.24 -24.70 -12.42
N PRO A 123 3.99 -25.94 -11.97
CA PRO A 123 4.08 -26.31 -10.56
C PRO A 123 5.48 -26.12 -9.94
N ASP A 124 6.53 -26.16 -10.77
CA ASP A 124 7.93 -25.99 -10.35
C ASP A 124 8.43 -24.54 -10.45
N ASN A 125 7.62 -23.63 -10.99
CA ASN A 125 7.95 -22.20 -11.13
C ASN A 125 6.73 -21.35 -10.76
N ARG A 126 6.21 -21.58 -9.56
CA ARG A 126 5.06 -20.81 -9.05
C ARG A 126 5.50 -19.41 -8.65
N ILE A 127 4.52 -18.53 -8.48
CA ILE A 127 4.70 -17.16 -8.01
C ILE A 127 3.66 -16.82 -6.95
N LEU A 128 4.03 -15.91 -6.05
CA LEU A 128 3.14 -15.36 -5.03
C LEU A 128 2.86 -13.88 -5.35
N TYR A 129 1.57 -13.52 -5.45
CA TYR A 129 1.14 -12.15 -5.65
C TYR A 129 0.87 -11.46 -4.31
N LEU A 130 1.73 -10.51 -3.97
CA LEU A 130 1.65 -9.63 -2.81
C LEU A 130 0.99 -8.30 -3.22
N ASN A 131 -0.32 -8.20 -3.01
CA ASN A 131 -1.10 -7.01 -3.30
C ASN A 131 -0.92 -5.97 -2.17
N CYS A 132 -0.27 -4.85 -2.49
CA CYS A 132 -0.01 -3.78 -1.53
C CYS A 132 -1.04 -2.64 -1.54
N GLY A 133 -1.96 -2.59 -2.50
CA GLY A 133 -2.81 -1.40 -2.67
C GLY A 133 -4.00 -1.51 -3.63
N ALA A 134 -4.24 -2.66 -4.26
CA ALA A 134 -5.44 -2.88 -5.06
C ALA A 134 -6.59 -3.23 -4.10
N LEU A 135 -7.49 -2.26 -3.90
CA LEU A 135 -8.38 -2.21 -2.74
C LEU A 135 -9.76 -2.82 -2.96
N ALA A 136 -10.21 -3.03 -4.20
CA ALA A 136 -11.60 -3.42 -4.48
C ALA A 136 -12.01 -4.65 -3.67
N THR A 137 -13.18 -4.59 -3.04
CA THR A 137 -13.65 -5.60 -2.07
C THR A 137 -13.65 -7.01 -2.65
N GLU A 138 -13.95 -7.11 -3.95
CA GLU A 138 -14.04 -8.34 -4.73
C GLU A 138 -12.74 -9.16 -4.72
N LEU A 139 -11.58 -8.51 -4.59
CA LEU A 139 -10.27 -9.17 -4.71
C LEU A 139 -9.96 -10.18 -3.61
N THR A 140 -10.59 -10.08 -2.43
CA THR A 140 -10.54 -11.12 -1.37
C THR A 140 -11.93 -11.66 -1.06
N ASN A 141 -12.84 -11.61 -2.03
CA ASN A 141 -14.16 -12.20 -1.96
C ASN A 141 -14.37 -13.09 -3.20
N GLU A 142 -15.12 -12.61 -4.20
CA GLU A 142 -15.44 -13.35 -5.41
C GLU A 142 -14.20 -13.78 -6.20
N GLN A 143 -13.11 -13.01 -6.11
CA GLN A 143 -11.87 -13.25 -6.85
C GLN A 143 -10.73 -13.76 -5.95
N CYS A 144 -11.02 -14.15 -4.71
CA CYS A 144 -9.96 -14.64 -3.83
C CYS A 144 -9.27 -15.88 -4.42
N ASP A 145 -7.94 -15.91 -4.34
CA ASP A 145 -7.11 -16.99 -4.83
C ASP A 145 -5.98 -17.28 -3.84
N PHE A 146 -5.58 -18.54 -3.71
CA PHE A 146 -4.54 -18.94 -2.76
C PHE A 146 -3.19 -18.24 -3.02
N TRP A 147 -2.88 -17.91 -4.25
CA TRP A 147 -1.61 -17.26 -4.61
C TRP A 147 -1.64 -15.74 -4.46
N HIS A 148 -2.76 -15.18 -4.01
CA HIS A 148 -2.94 -13.76 -3.78
C HIS A 148 -3.03 -13.47 -2.27
N PHE A 149 -2.19 -12.56 -1.80
CA PHE A 149 -2.21 -12.04 -0.44
C PHE A 149 -2.35 -10.54 -0.47
N ARG A 150 -3.39 -9.99 0.17
CA ARG A 150 -3.65 -8.55 0.20
C ARG A 150 -3.22 -7.93 1.53
N PHE A 151 -2.24 -7.03 1.45
CA PHE A 151 -1.69 -6.27 2.57
C PHE A 151 -2.33 -4.90 2.75
N ALA A 152 -3.24 -4.48 1.87
CA ALA A 152 -4.09 -3.33 2.08
C ALA A 152 -5.52 -3.74 2.48
N GLY A 153 -6.20 -2.91 3.25
CA GLY A 153 -7.58 -3.11 3.64
C GLY A 153 -8.50 -2.95 2.44
N SER A 154 -9.49 -3.85 2.36
CA SER A 154 -10.54 -3.79 1.37
C SER A 154 -11.28 -2.45 1.40
N VAL A 155 -11.92 -2.09 0.29
CA VAL A 155 -12.87 -0.98 0.28
C VAL A 155 -13.93 -1.15 1.36
N ASP A 156 -14.44 -2.37 1.60
CA ASP A 156 -15.44 -2.62 2.64
C ASP A 156 -14.96 -2.23 4.04
N MET A 157 -13.72 -2.60 4.40
CA MET A 157 -13.09 -2.22 5.66
C MET A 157 -12.94 -0.70 5.76
N ARG A 158 -12.46 -0.06 4.68
CA ARG A 158 -12.29 1.40 4.67
C ARG A 158 -13.63 2.12 4.71
N ALA A 159 -14.67 1.60 4.07
CA ALA A 159 -16.00 2.18 4.05
C ALA A 159 -16.63 2.12 5.45
N ALA A 160 -16.47 1.00 6.16
CA ALA A 160 -16.85 0.89 7.55
C ALA A 160 -16.20 1.98 8.41
N ALA A 161 -14.88 2.19 8.27
CA ALA A 161 -14.15 3.23 9.00
C ALA A 161 -14.56 4.65 8.56
N ARG A 162 -14.71 4.87 7.26
CA ARG A 162 -15.09 6.15 6.65
C ARG A 162 -16.45 6.62 7.13
N ILE A 163 -17.46 5.76 7.11
CA ILE A 163 -18.82 6.14 7.49
C ILE A 163 -18.92 6.38 9.00
N LYS A 164 -18.22 5.58 9.82
CA LYS A 164 -18.13 5.80 11.28
C LYS A 164 -17.48 7.14 11.64
N SER A 165 -16.55 7.64 10.82
CA SER A 165 -15.84 8.90 11.07
C SER A 165 -16.54 10.14 10.52
N LEU A 166 -17.70 10.01 9.86
CA LEU A 166 -18.45 11.16 9.36
C LEU A 166 -19.00 12.02 10.52
N PRO A 167 -18.98 13.35 10.40
CA PRO A 167 -19.59 14.25 11.40
C PRO A 167 -21.06 13.94 11.65
N ALA A 168 -21.50 14.10 12.90
CA ALA A 168 -22.87 13.78 13.31
C ALA A 168 -23.93 14.72 12.70
N ASP A 169 -23.54 15.95 12.38
CA ASP A 169 -24.35 16.99 11.76
C ASP A 169 -24.42 16.90 10.22
N LEU A 170 -23.64 16.01 9.60
CA LEU A 170 -23.71 15.73 8.17
C LEU A 170 -25.03 15.03 7.82
N LYS A 171 -25.72 15.51 6.79
CA LYS A 171 -27.04 15.04 6.31
C LYS A 171 -27.12 14.83 4.79
N LYS A 172 -26.29 15.50 3.99
CA LYS A 172 -26.33 15.40 2.52
C LYS A 172 -24.96 15.15 1.94
N VAL A 173 -24.80 14.04 1.22
CA VAL A 173 -23.53 13.68 0.58
C VAL A 173 -23.68 13.48 -0.93
N TYR A 174 -22.62 13.80 -1.65
CA TYR A 174 -22.46 13.48 -3.06
C TYR A 174 -21.43 12.37 -3.21
N LEU A 175 -21.74 11.32 -3.97
CA LEU A 175 -20.79 10.28 -4.33
C LEU A 175 -20.27 10.55 -5.75
N LEU A 176 -18.97 10.78 -5.88
CA LEU A 176 -18.31 10.94 -7.18
C LEU A 176 -17.06 10.06 -7.20
N ASN A 177 -17.07 8.98 -7.98
CA ASN A 177 -16.00 7.98 -7.99
C ASN A 177 -15.50 7.69 -9.41
N GLN A 178 -14.28 7.19 -9.54
CA GLN A 178 -13.72 6.77 -10.83
C GLN A 178 -14.45 5.53 -11.39
N ASP A 179 -14.81 5.54 -12.66
CA ASP A 179 -15.56 4.47 -13.32
C ASP A 179 -14.64 3.30 -13.72
N TYR A 180 -14.33 2.48 -12.72
CA TYR A 180 -13.64 1.21 -12.84
C TYR A 180 -13.84 0.40 -11.55
N LEU A 181 -13.29 -0.82 -11.50
CA LEU A 181 -13.52 -1.79 -10.42
C LEU A 181 -13.44 -1.19 -8.99
N PHE A 182 -12.41 -0.39 -8.70
CA PHE A 182 -12.27 0.20 -7.36
C PHE A 182 -13.32 1.28 -7.06
N GLY A 183 -13.59 2.21 -7.98
CA GLY A 183 -14.58 3.26 -7.73
C GLY A 183 -16.02 2.73 -7.70
N GLN A 184 -16.30 1.65 -8.44
CA GLN A 184 -17.56 0.90 -8.35
C GLN A 184 -17.68 0.20 -6.99
N SER A 185 -16.61 -0.43 -6.49
CA SER A 185 -16.55 -0.99 -5.14
C SER A 185 -16.76 0.09 -4.06
N ILE A 186 -16.11 1.26 -4.20
CA ILE A 186 -16.30 2.41 -3.29
C ILE A 186 -17.75 2.85 -3.27
N GLN A 187 -18.38 3.04 -4.43
CA GLN A 187 -19.78 3.44 -4.54
C GLN A 187 -20.69 2.43 -3.83
N HIS A 188 -20.51 1.13 -4.11
CA HIS A 188 -21.31 0.07 -3.51
C HIS A 188 -21.16 0.01 -1.99
N ASP A 189 -19.92 -0.07 -1.50
CA ASP A 189 -19.67 -0.25 -0.06
C ASP A 189 -19.96 1.02 0.75
N THR A 190 -19.76 2.22 0.17
CA THR A 190 -20.20 3.48 0.80
C THR A 190 -21.70 3.49 1.00
N LYS A 191 -22.49 3.11 -0.02
CA LYS A 191 -23.96 3.05 0.07
C LYS A 191 -24.42 2.01 1.11
N LYS A 192 -23.78 0.83 1.11
CA LYS A 192 -24.03 -0.24 2.08
C LYS A 192 -23.84 0.26 3.52
N TRP A 193 -22.72 0.92 3.79
CA TRP A 193 -22.40 1.39 5.14
C TRP A 193 -23.17 2.64 5.56
N LEU A 194 -23.48 3.55 4.64
CA LEU A 194 -24.39 4.67 4.89
C LEU A 194 -25.76 4.15 5.33
N ALA A 195 -26.37 3.24 4.57
CA ALA A 195 -27.67 2.66 4.93
C ALA A 195 -27.65 1.97 6.30
N LYS A 196 -26.53 1.33 6.67
CA LYS A 196 -26.38 0.59 7.93
C LYS A 196 -26.12 1.49 9.14
N LEU A 197 -25.28 2.51 9.01
CA LEU A 197 -24.76 3.29 10.15
C LEU A 197 -25.26 4.73 10.21
N ARG A 198 -25.60 5.30 9.05
CA ARG A 198 -26.00 6.70 8.88
C ARG A 198 -27.23 6.81 7.95
N PRO A 199 -28.35 6.11 8.25
CA PRO A 199 -29.57 6.21 7.45
C PRO A 199 -30.18 7.63 7.48
N ASP A 200 -29.67 8.50 8.34
CA ASP A 200 -29.99 9.93 8.42
C ASP A 200 -29.31 10.78 7.33
N ILE A 201 -28.35 10.22 6.58
CA ILE A 201 -27.67 10.88 5.47
C ILE A 201 -28.37 10.55 4.15
N GLU A 202 -28.80 11.59 3.45
CA GLU A 202 -29.30 11.53 2.08
C GLU A 202 -28.15 11.59 1.07
N ILE A 203 -28.19 10.71 0.06
CA ILE A 203 -27.30 10.78 -1.10
C ILE A 203 -27.97 11.67 -2.15
N VAL A 204 -27.47 12.89 -2.31
CA VAL A 204 -28.05 13.91 -3.22
C VAL A 204 -27.41 13.91 -4.62
N GLY A 205 -26.45 13.02 -4.84
CA GLY A 205 -25.88 12.72 -6.14
C GLY A 205 -24.98 11.48 -6.06
N ASP A 206 -24.97 10.69 -7.13
CA ASP A 206 -24.25 9.41 -7.19
C ASP A 206 -23.80 9.17 -8.64
N GLU A 207 -22.54 9.46 -8.94
CA GLU A 207 -21.99 9.41 -10.29
C GLU A 207 -20.62 8.72 -10.34
N LEU A 208 -20.40 8.01 -11.44
CA LEU A 208 -19.10 7.49 -11.83
C LEU A 208 -18.53 8.35 -12.98
N MET A 209 -17.25 8.70 -12.90
CA MET A 209 -16.57 9.52 -13.89
C MET A 209 -15.49 8.75 -14.66
N PRO A 210 -15.23 9.07 -15.93
CA PRO A 210 -14.19 8.38 -16.69
C PRO A 210 -12.81 8.43 -16.02
N PHE A 211 -12.31 7.25 -15.60
CA PHE A 211 -11.06 7.11 -14.88
C PHE A 211 -9.85 7.66 -15.66
N GLY A 212 -9.13 8.62 -15.07
CA GLY A 212 -7.89 9.19 -15.62
C GLY A 212 -8.06 10.08 -16.85
N LYS A 213 -9.29 10.31 -17.32
CA LYS A 213 -9.57 11.02 -18.57
C LYS A 213 -10.09 12.44 -18.37
N VAL A 214 -10.68 12.73 -17.22
CA VAL A 214 -11.25 14.06 -16.93
C VAL A 214 -10.11 15.08 -16.77
N GLN A 215 -10.24 16.21 -17.48
CA GLN A 215 -9.31 17.34 -17.45
C GLN A 215 -9.94 18.55 -16.76
N ASP A 216 -11.22 18.76 -17.03
CA ASP A 216 -12.02 19.85 -16.49
C ASP A 216 -13.16 19.27 -15.63
N PHE A 217 -13.14 19.61 -14.35
CA PHE A 217 -14.11 19.18 -13.36
C PHE A 217 -15.25 20.18 -13.14
N SER A 218 -15.28 21.30 -13.87
CA SER A 218 -16.26 22.38 -13.67
C SER A 218 -17.71 21.90 -13.73
N SER A 219 -18.01 20.93 -14.61
CA SER A 219 -19.36 20.35 -14.72
C SER A 219 -19.76 19.54 -13.48
N TYR A 220 -18.84 18.74 -12.91
CA TYR A 220 -19.07 18.01 -11.66
C TYR A 220 -19.19 18.97 -10.48
N VAL A 221 -18.33 19.99 -10.40
CA VAL A 221 -18.40 21.04 -9.39
C VAL A 221 -19.76 21.75 -9.41
N ALA A 222 -20.27 22.09 -10.60
CA ALA A 222 -21.59 22.70 -10.75
C ALA A 222 -22.73 21.78 -10.28
N LYS A 223 -22.68 20.48 -10.59
CA LYS A 223 -23.65 19.48 -10.11
C LYS A 223 -23.60 19.31 -8.59
N ILE A 224 -22.40 19.20 -8.01
CA ILE A 224 -22.22 19.12 -6.55
C ILE A 224 -22.84 20.35 -5.88
N LYS A 225 -22.57 21.56 -6.39
CA LYS A 225 -23.18 22.79 -5.89
C LYS A 225 -24.71 22.78 -5.99
N ALA A 226 -25.25 22.39 -7.15
CA ALA A 226 -26.69 22.37 -7.40
C ALA A 226 -27.45 21.34 -6.53
N SER A 227 -26.79 20.25 -6.14
CA SER A 227 -27.37 19.21 -5.28
C SER A 227 -27.59 19.65 -3.83
N GLY A 228 -26.90 20.71 -3.39
CA GLY A 228 -26.90 21.11 -1.98
C GLY A 228 -26.16 20.13 -1.06
N ALA A 229 -25.23 19.33 -1.60
CA ALA A 229 -24.38 18.45 -0.81
C ALA A 229 -23.55 19.26 0.20
N GLN A 230 -23.43 18.72 1.41
CA GLN A 230 -22.54 19.26 2.44
C GLN A 230 -21.13 18.65 2.32
N SER A 231 -21.03 17.46 1.73
CA SER A 231 -19.78 16.76 1.53
C SER A 231 -19.75 15.93 0.25
N VAL A 232 -18.56 15.81 -0.34
CA VAL A 232 -18.24 14.83 -1.37
C VAL A 232 -17.57 13.64 -0.70
N VAL A 233 -18.23 12.47 -0.72
CA VAL A 233 -17.64 11.20 -0.27
C VAL A 233 -17.07 10.48 -1.49
N THR A 234 -15.75 10.33 -1.54
CA THR A 234 -15.07 9.88 -2.76
C THR A 234 -13.85 9.01 -2.52
N GLY A 235 -13.76 7.93 -3.31
CA GLY A 235 -12.58 7.08 -3.44
C GLY A 235 -11.55 7.61 -4.43
N ASN A 236 -11.82 8.69 -5.15
CA ASN A 236 -10.89 9.24 -6.14
C ASN A 236 -9.52 9.47 -5.51
N TYR A 237 -8.47 9.29 -6.31
CA TYR A 237 -7.08 9.45 -5.87
C TYR A 237 -6.21 10.04 -6.97
N ASN A 238 -5.00 10.44 -6.58
CA ASN A 238 -3.99 11.06 -7.46
C ASN A 238 -4.61 12.17 -8.32
N ARG A 239 -4.25 12.21 -9.59
CA ARG A 239 -4.61 13.25 -10.56
C ARG A 239 -6.09 13.62 -10.56
N ASP A 240 -6.98 12.62 -10.58
CA ASP A 240 -8.42 12.89 -10.67
C ASP A 240 -8.96 13.55 -9.39
N LEU A 241 -8.52 13.11 -8.21
CA LEU A 241 -8.87 13.77 -6.95
C LEU A 241 -8.28 15.19 -6.88
N ASN A 242 -7.01 15.33 -7.26
CA ASN A 242 -6.31 16.61 -7.17
C ASN A 242 -6.96 17.67 -8.07
N LEU A 243 -7.38 17.29 -9.27
CA LEU A 243 -8.10 18.18 -10.19
C LEU A 243 -9.52 18.50 -9.71
N LEU A 244 -10.25 17.52 -9.15
CA LEU A 244 -11.57 17.76 -8.54
C LEU A 244 -11.48 18.76 -7.40
N ILE A 245 -10.56 18.54 -6.46
CA ILE A 245 -10.33 19.42 -5.32
C ILE A 245 -9.94 20.82 -5.81
N LYS A 246 -8.96 20.91 -6.72
CA LYS A 246 -8.51 22.19 -7.27
C LYS A 246 -9.65 22.97 -7.92
N ALA A 247 -10.42 22.32 -8.80
CA ALA A 247 -11.57 22.97 -9.46
C ALA A 247 -12.64 23.42 -8.45
N SER A 248 -12.84 22.66 -7.37
CA SER A 248 -13.79 23.02 -6.32
C SER A 248 -13.33 24.24 -5.51
N VAL A 249 -12.05 24.28 -5.14
CA VAL A 249 -11.43 25.43 -4.45
C VAL A 249 -11.46 26.67 -5.35
N ASP A 250 -11.05 26.54 -6.61
CA ASP A 250 -11.03 27.65 -7.58
C ASP A 250 -12.44 28.21 -7.84
N ALA A 251 -13.49 27.37 -7.77
CA ALA A 251 -14.89 27.77 -7.91
C ALA A 251 -15.53 28.30 -6.62
N GLY A 252 -14.81 28.33 -5.49
CA GLY A 252 -15.33 28.74 -4.19
C GLY A 252 -16.45 27.81 -3.68
N LEU A 253 -16.36 26.52 -3.99
CA LEU A 253 -17.35 25.53 -3.54
C LEU A 253 -17.17 25.27 -2.03
N ASP A 254 -18.20 25.60 -1.25
CA ASP A 254 -18.20 25.39 0.20
C ASP A 254 -18.71 23.98 0.54
N VAL A 255 -17.86 22.97 0.32
CA VAL A 255 -18.15 21.57 0.66
C VAL A 255 -17.00 20.94 1.43
N ARG A 256 -17.33 19.93 2.25
CA ARG A 256 -16.33 19.00 2.78
C ARG A 256 -15.88 17.99 1.72
N PHE A 257 -14.65 17.52 1.88
CA PHE A 257 -14.13 16.36 1.17
C PHE A 257 -13.91 15.21 2.15
N ASP A 258 -14.83 14.26 2.11
CA ASP A 258 -14.80 13.04 2.90
C ASP A 258 -14.20 11.89 2.09
N THR A 259 -12.87 11.90 1.95
CA THR A 259 -12.18 10.99 1.03
C THR A 259 -11.74 9.68 1.69
N TYR A 260 -11.39 8.72 0.84
CA TYR A 260 -10.68 7.51 1.26
C TYR A 260 -9.15 7.66 1.16
N LEU A 261 -8.64 8.46 0.21
CA LEU A 261 -7.23 8.41 -0.23
C LEU A 261 -6.55 9.78 -0.40
N SER A 262 -7.13 10.89 0.08
CA SER A 262 -6.52 12.23 -0.05
C SER A 262 -5.20 12.45 0.68
N HIS A 263 -4.75 11.50 1.49
CA HIS A 263 -3.43 11.55 2.13
C HIS A 263 -2.29 11.16 1.16
N LEU A 264 -2.63 10.57 0.02
CA LEU A 264 -1.67 10.26 -1.04
C LEU A 264 -1.19 11.52 -1.76
N ILE A 265 -0.10 11.35 -2.51
CA ILE A 265 0.64 12.42 -3.16
C ILE A 265 -0.25 13.39 -3.95
N GLY A 266 -0.10 14.67 -3.66
CA GLY A 266 -0.76 15.82 -4.26
C GLY A 266 -2.14 16.16 -3.68
N GLY A 267 -2.76 15.27 -2.90
CA GLY A 267 -4.05 15.54 -2.25
C GLY A 267 -3.97 16.70 -1.25
N PRO A 268 -3.03 16.68 -0.28
CA PRO A 268 -2.79 17.78 0.66
C PRO A 268 -2.48 19.09 -0.06
N THR A 269 -1.56 19.06 -1.04
CA THR A 269 -1.17 20.24 -1.82
C THR A 269 -2.34 20.82 -2.62
N ALA A 270 -3.18 19.98 -3.22
CA ALA A 270 -4.30 20.44 -4.05
C ALA A 270 -5.34 21.23 -3.27
N ILE A 271 -5.58 20.89 -1.99
CA ILE A 271 -6.55 21.63 -1.17
C ILE A 271 -5.93 22.78 -0.38
N GLY A 272 -4.70 22.63 0.10
CA GLY A 272 -4.03 23.61 0.96
C GLY A 272 -4.89 24.07 2.15
N ALA A 273 -4.82 25.37 2.48
CA ALA A 273 -5.54 25.94 3.62
C ALA A 273 -7.08 25.79 3.55
N ALA A 274 -7.66 25.64 2.34
CA ALA A 274 -9.11 25.42 2.20
C ALA A 274 -9.56 24.08 2.82
N GLY A 275 -8.62 23.15 3.04
CA GLY A 275 -8.89 21.86 3.64
C GLY A 275 -8.94 21.85 5.17
N GLU A 276 -8.59 22.94 5.86
CA GLU A 276 -8.58 23.00 7.33
C GLU A 276 -9.96 22.59 7.89
N ASN A 277 -10.00 21.47 8.63
CA ASN A 277 -11.20 20.83 9.16
C ASN A 277 -12.23 20.36 8.12
N ARG A 278 -11.90 20.42 6.82
CA ARG A 278 -12.79 20.10 5.71
C ARG A 278 -12.30 18.97 4.81
N LEU A 279 -11.02 18.62 4.85
CA LEU A 279 -10.50 17.42 4.19
C LEU A 279 -10.32 16.31 5.21
N THR A 280 -10.77 15.11 4.87
CA THR A 280 -10.52 13.90 5.66
C THR A 280 -10.10 12.74 4.78
N SER A 281 -9.38 11.80 5.39
CA SER A 281 -8.90 10.58 4.76
C SER A 281 -8.96 9.38 5.71
N VAL A 282 -8.97 8.17 5.17
CA VAL A 282 -8.86 6.91 5.93
C VAL A 282 -7.53 6.26 5.58
N MET A 283 -6.61 6.31 6.53
CA MET A 283 -5.19 6.01 6.33
C MET A 283 -4.76 4.75 7.05
N GLU A 284 -3.81 4.05 6.47
CA GLU A 284 -3.02 3.01 7.12
C GLU A 284 -2.12 3.60 8.20
N PHE A 285 -1.58 4.80 7.96
CA PHE A 285 -0.74 5.52 8.90
C PHE A 285 -0.64 7.01 8.53
N ASN A 286 -0.34 7.84 9.52
CA ASN A 286 0.24 9.16 9.33
C ASN A 286 1.20 9.46 10.49
N GLY A 287 2.15 10.37 10.28
CA GLY A 287 3.18 10.68 11.28
C GLY A 287 2.61 11.14 12.63
N ASN A 288 1.43 11.79 12.66
CA ASN A 288 0.82 12.24 13.91
C ASN A 288 0.20 11.09 14.73
N VAL A 289 -0.17 9.98 14.11
CA VAL A 289 -0.55 8.76 14.84
C VAL A 289 0.63 8.25 15.68
N ALA A 290 1.86 8.34 15.17
CA ALA A 290 3.03 7.95 15.96
C ALA A 290 3.19 8.82 17.22
N VAL A 291 2.91 10.13 17.10
CA VAL A 291 2.93 11.08 18.22
C VAL A 291 1.85 10.75 19.24
N ASP A 292 0.61 10.55 18.77
CA ASP A 292 -0.54 10.23 19.62
C ASP A 292 -0.32 8.92 20.39
N GLN A 293 0.27 7.93 19.72
CA GLN A 293 0.60 6.62 20.31
C GLN A 293 1.94 6.60 21.06
N LYS A 294 2.68 7.72 21.09
CA LYS A 294 4.00 7.84 21.72
C LYS A 294 5.00 6.79 21.22
N SER A 295 4.94 6.42 19.94
CA SER A 295 5.86 5.46 19.32
C SER A 295 7.10 6.17 18.79
N ALA A 296 8.19 6.12 19.57
CA ALA A 296 9.47 6.70 19.19
C ALA A 296 10.01 6.12 17.87
N ASP A 297 9.82 4.82 17.62
CA ASP A 297 10.29 4.16 16.40
C ASP A 297 9.49 4.58 15.17
N ALA A 298 8.16 4.72 15.29
CA ALA A 298 7.33 5.21 14.19
C ALA A 298 7.56 6.70 13.91
N GLU A 299 7.77 7.53 14.95
CA GLU A 299 8.19 8.92 14.77
C GLU A 299 9.57 9.01 14.10
N LYS A 300 10.50 8.14 14.48
CA LYS A 300 11.81 8.07 13.82
C LYS A 300 11.67 7.68 12.34
N LEU A 301 10.81 6.71 12.01
CA LEU A 301 10.55 6.32 10.61
C LEU A 301 10.03 7.51 9.79
N ALA A 302 9.06 8.25 10.32
CA ALA A 302 8.50 9.42 9.65
C ALA A 302 9.56 10.51 9.42
N ASN A 303 10.43 10.77 10.41
CA ASN A 303 11.53 11.72 10.26
C ASN A 303 12.61 11.25 9.28
N ASP A 304 13.03 9.98 9.35
CA ASP A 304 14.01 9.38 8.45
C ASP A 304 13.53 9.49 6.99
N TRP A 305 12.24 9.28 6.74
CA TRP A 305 11.62 9.46 5.43
C TRP A 305 11.71 10.92 4.97
N ARG A 306 11.18 11.85 5.77
CA ARG A 306 11.12 13.29 5.44
C ARG A 306 12.48 13.96 5.29
N ALA A 307 13.54 13.38 5.86
CA ALA A 307 14.89 13.90 5.70
C ALA A 307 15.35 13.95 4.22
N ASN A 308 14.79 13.09 3.36
CA ASN A 308 15.20 12.99 1.95
C ASN A 308 14.01 13.01 0.96
N HIS A 309 12.79 13.20 1.45
CA HIS A 309 11.56 13.17 0.64
C HIS A 309 10.64 14.33 1.01
N ALA A 310 9.99 14.91 0.00
CA ALA A 310 9.03 16.02 0.17
C ALA A 310 7.62 15.56 0.57
N THR A 311 7.40 14.25 0.58
CA THR A 311 6.13 13.57 0.87
C THR A 311 6.17 12.92 2.25
N ASP A 312 5.03 12.39 2.68
CA ASP A 312 4.90 11.74 3.98
C ASP A 312 4.91 10.21 3.88
N PHE A 313 5.53 9.56 4.87
CA PHE A 313 5.39 8.13 5.05
C PHE A 313 3.99 7.83 5.60
N SER A 314 3.14 7.16 4.80
CA SER A 314 1.74 6.85 5.15
C SER A 314 1.38 5.36 5.02
N THR A 315 2.29 4.53 4.52
CA THR A 315 2.04 3.14 4.13
C THR A 315 2.71 2.14 5.08
N LEU A 316 2.32 2.14 6.36
CA LEU A 316 2.81 1.13 7.31
C LEU A 316 2.50 -0.30 6.86
N ASN A 317 1.44 -0.50 6.09
CA ASN A 317 1.13 -1.78 5.47
C ASN A 317 2.23 -2.29 4.53
N PHE A 318 3.00 -1.42 3.88
CA PHE A 318 4.12 -1.83 3.02
C PHE A 318 5.25 -2.39 3.88
N LEU A 319 5.50 -1.79 5.05
CA LEU A 319 6.46 -2.29 6.02
C LEU A 319 6.00 -3.63 6.60
N THR A 320 4.73 -3.73 7.02
CA THR A 320 4.11 -4.98 7.45
C THR A 320 4.21 -6.08 6.39
N MET A 321 4.01 -5.74 5.10
CA MET A 321 4.14 -6.70 4.01
C MET A 321 5.55 -7.28 3.90
N ILE A 322 6.58 -6.43 3.91
CA ILE A 322 7.97 -6.88 3.84
C ILE A 322 8.39 -7.63 5.12
N ASP A 323 7.88 -7.21 6.28
CA ASP A 323 8.11 -7.92 7.55
C ASP A 323 7.49 -9.32 7.55
N MET A 324 6.21 -9.43 7.16
CA MET A 324 5.53 -10.72 7.06
C MET A 324 6.19 -11.62 6.01
N LEU A 325 6.56 -11.08 4.84
CA LEU A 325 7.29 -11.84 3.82
C LEU A 325 8.63 -12.37 4.36
N THR A 326 9.41 -11.52 5.03
CA THR A 326 10.67 -11.90 5.66
C THR A 326 10.46 -13.02 6.68
N ASN A 327 9.46 -12.87 7.56
CA ASN A 327 9.13 -13.84 8.59
C ASN A 327 8.68 -15.17 7.99
N ALA A 328 7.88 -15.13 6.92
CA ALA A 328 7.38 -16.31 6.23
C ALA A 328 8.50 -17.09 5.54
N ILE A 329 9.41 -16.39 4.84
CA ILE A 329 10.60 -16.99 4.23
C ILE A 329 11.49 -17.65 5.30
N ASN A 330 11.73 -16.95 6.41
CA ASN A 330 12.53 -17.47 7.52
C ASN A 330 11.87 -18.70 8.17
N LYS A 331 10.56 -18.65 8.43
CA LYS A 331 9.78 -19.76 8.99
C LYS A 331 9.75 -20.98 8.06
N ALA A 332 9.65 -20.74 6.75
CA ALA A 332 9.67 -21.78 5.73
C ALA A 332 11.08 -22.36 5.48
N GLY A 333 12.14 -21.63 5.84
CA GLY A 333 13.51 -21.96 5.43
C GLY A 333 13.70 -21.95 3.92
N SER A 334 12.86 -21.22 3.18
CA SER A 334 12.79 -21.31 1.71
C SER A 334 12.13 -20.07 1.10
N THR A 335 12.48 -19.78 -0.15
CA THR A 335 11.79 -18.80 -1.01
C THR A 335 10.77 -19.44 -1.96
N ASP A 336 10.46 -20.73 -1.78
CA ASP A 336 9.40 -21.42 -2.52
C ASP A 336 8.02 -20.78 -2.24
N PRO A 337 7.29 -20.30 -3.27
CA PRO A 337 6.03 -19.60 -3.08
C PRO A 337 4.97 -20.37 -2.32
N LEU A 338 4.88 -21.70 -2.48
CA LEU A 338 3.89 -22.49 -1.75
C LEU A 338 4.20 -22.51 -0.26
N LYS A 339 5.46 -22.79 0.10
CA LYS A 339 5.89 -22.79 1.51
C LYS A 339 5.75 -21.40 2.15
N VAL A 340 6.06 -20.34 1.41
CA VAL A 340 5.90 -18.96 1.89
C VAL A 340 4.43 -18.60 2.06
N ALA A 341 3.56 -18.94 1.11
CA ALA A 341 2.11 -18.72 1.22
C ALA A 341 1.54 -19.41 2.47
N LEU A 342 1.84 -20.69 2.67
CA LEU A 342 1.40 -21.43 3.85
C LEU A 342 1.96 -20.84 5.17
N ALA A 343 3.15 -20.26 5.13
CA ALA A 343 3.75 -19.61 6.30
C ALA A 343 3.12 -18.25 6.61
N LEU A 344 2.58 -17.55 5.61
CA LEU A 344 1.84 -16.28 5.75
C LEU A 344 0.44 -16.47 6.32
N GLU A 345 -0.23 -17.59 6.07
CA GLU A 345 -1.56 -17.86 6.64
C GLU A 345 -1.54 -17.79 8.17
N ASP A 346 -2.50 -17.04 8.73
CA ASP A 346 -2.64 -16.75 10.17
C ASP A 346 -1.38 -16.12 10.80
N MET A 347 -0.48 -15.57 9.98
CA MET A 347 0.67 -14.84 10.49
C MET A 347 0.20 -13.58 11.22
N HIS A 348 0.70 -13.44 12.44
CA HIS A 348 0.39 -12.32 13.32
C HIS A 348 1.68 -11.57 13.62
N VAL A 349 1.68 -10.26 13.34
CA VAL A 349 2.76 -9.34 13.73
C VAL A 349 2.17 -8.11 14.41
N LYS A 350 2.99 -7.43 15.21
CA LYS A 350 2.74 -6.06 15.67
C LYS A 350 3.43 -5.11 14.72
N ASP A 351 2.74 -4.04 14.29
CA ASP A 351 3.39 -2.97 13.54
C ASP A 351 4.21 -2.03 14.46
N LEU A 352 4.86 -1.03 13.86
CA LEU A 352 5.70 -0.06 14.56
C LEU A 352 4.95 0.84 15.56
N VAL A 353 3.62 0.88 15.53
CA VAL A 353 2.80 1.59 16.51
C VAL A 353 2.11 0.63 17.49
N GLY A 354 2.50 -0.65 17.48
CA GLY A 354 2.06 -1.67 18.43
C GLY A 354 0.68 -2.27 18.13
N GLN A 355 0.13 -2.03 16.94
CA GLN A 355 -1.18 -2.55 16.55
C GLN A 355 -1.08 -3.95 15.92
N ASP A 356 -2.14 -4.74 16.11
CA ASP A 356 -2.23 -6.08 15.56
C ASP A 356 -2.45 -6.06 14.05
N ASN A 357 -1.64 -6.85 13.36
CA ASN A 357 -1.73 -7.11 11.94
C ASN A 357 -1.80 -8.63 11.74
N ILE A 358 -2.90 -9.14 11.20
CA ILE A 358 -3.18 -10.58 11.07
C ILE A 358 -3.49 -10.90 9.62
N MET A 359 -2.72 -11.79 9.01
CA MET A 359 -3.03 -12.29 7.67
C MET A 359 -4.10 -13.37 7.76
N ARG A 360 -5.35 -13.01 7.47
CA ARG A 360 -6.48 -13.93 7.61
C ARG A 360 -6.39 -15.07 6.60
N LYS A 361 -6.41 -16.31 7.08
CA LYS A 361 -6.27 -17.50 6.23
C LYS A 361 -7.43 -17.71 5.26
N GLU A 362 -8.66 -17.36 5.61
CA GLU A 362 -9.85 -17.68 4.81
C GLU A 362 -9.83 -17.03 3.44
N ASP A 363 -9.32 -15.80 3.35
CA ASP A 363 -9.36 -14.97 2.14
C ASP A 363 -8.07 -14.22 1.83
N HIS A 364 -7.02 -14.39 2.65
CA HIS A 364 -5.73 -13.72 2.54
C HIS A 364 -5.84 -12.18 2.58
N GLN A 365 -6.82 -11.67 3.34
CA GLN A 365 -6.92 -10.26 3.71
C GLN A 365 -6.09 -9.97 4.97
N LEU A 366 -5.20 -8.98 4.91
CA LEU A 366 -4.58 -8.42 6.10
C LEU A 366 -5.63 -7.66 6.92
N LEU A 367 -5.85 -8.11 8.15
CA LEU A 367 -6.61 -7.40 9.17
C LEU A 367 -5.65 -6.45 9.89
N MET A 368 -5.89 -5.14 9.79
CA MET A 368 -5.00 -4.11 10.30
C MET A 368 -5.80 -2.88 10.76
N PRO A 369 -5.23 -1.99 11.61
CA PRO A 369 -5.90 -0.76 11.98
C PRO A 369 -6.03 0.23 10.81
N TYR A 370 -7.01 1.13 10.91
CA TYR A 370 -7.14 2.32 10.07
C TYR A 370 -7.38 3.57 10.91
N TYR A 371 -6.83 4.67 10.44
CA TYR A 371 -6.89 5.98 11.10
C TYR A 371 -7.66 6.94 10.22
N ALA A 372 -8.83 7.39 10.68
CA ALA A 372 -9.49 8.51 10.04
C ALA A 372 -8.83 9.80 10.55
N GLY A 373 -8.29 10.59 9.63
CA GLY A 373 -7.66 11.86 9.93
C GLY A 373 -8.40 13.03 9.31
N VAL A 374 -8.35 14.17 9.99
CA VAL A 374 -8.80 15.46 9.49
C VAL A 374 -7.60 16.38 9.23
N PHE A 375 -7.63 17.08 8.11
CA PHE A 375 -6.58 18.00 7.74
C PHE A 375 -6.61 19.25 8.62
N SER A 376 -5.50 19.56 9.29
CA SER A 376 -5.44 20.54 10.37
C SER A 376 -4.04 21.13 10.49
N LYS A 377 -3.95 22.38 10.93
CA LYS A 377 -2.67 23.01 11.34
C LYS A 377 -2.21 22.58 12.73
N ASP A 378 -3.12 22.05 13.53
CA ASP A 378 -2.88 21.61 14.91
C ASP A 378 -2.29 20.20 14.93
N VAL A 379 -1.07 20.08 14.39
CA VAL A 379 -0.34 18.82 14.22
C VAL A 379 1.17 19.06 14.33
N LYS A 380 1.94 18.01 14.65
CA LYS A 380 3.40 18.06 14.67
C LYS A 380 3.98 17.87 13.27
N PHE A 381 3.47 16.88 12.54
CA PHE A 381 3.84 16.59 11.18
C PHE A 381 2.79 17.19 10.25
N ASP A 382 3.19 18.22 9.51
CA ASP A 382 2.40 18.68 8.36
C ASP A 382 2.49 17.66 7.21
N SER A 383 1.70 17.85 6.17
CA SER A 383 1.73 17.01 4.98
C SER A 383 2.15 17.81 3.75
N GLU A 384 3.08 17.24 2.98
CA GLU A 384 3.61 17.83 1.75
C GLU A 384 4.12 19.28 1.91
N HIS A 385 4.65 19.61 3.09
CA HIS A 385 5.12 20.96 3.43
C HIS A 385 4.05 22.07 3.31
N THR A 386 2.78 21.70 3.39
CA THR A 386 1.66 22.66 3.30
C THR A 386 1.47 23.49 4.57
N GLY A 387 2.10 23.13 5.69
CA GLY A 387 1.82 23.68 7.01
C GLY A 387 0.55 23.11 7.68
N PHE A 388 -0.14 22.20 7.00
CA PHE A 388 -1.30 21.45 7.52
C PHE A 388 -1.02 19.96 7.38
N GLY A 389 -1.49 19.13 8.30
CA GLY A 389 -1.33 17.68 8.24
C GLY A 389 -2.52 16.94 8.85
N TRP A 390 -2.38 15.63 9.01
CA TRP A 390 -3.46 14.77 9.44
C TRP A 390 -3.55 14.67 10.96
N LYS A 391 -4.58 15.27 11.57
CA LYS A 391 -4.95 15.04 12.97
C LYS A 391 -5.83 13.81 13.06
N ASN A 392 -5.45 12.82 13.87
CA ASN A 392 -6.25 11.62 14.04
C ASN A 392 -7.56 11.95 14.78
N ILE A 393 -8.70 11.53 14.21
CA ILE A 393 -10.03 11.73 14.82
C ILE A 393 -10.72 10.41 15.16
N MET A 394 -10.28 9.30 14.56
CA MET A 394 -10.80 7.98 14.87
C MET A 394 -9.75 6.92 14.54
N THR A 395 -9.57 5.96 15.44
CA THR A 395 -8.86 4.71 15.16
C THR A 395 -9.89 3.58 15.08
N ALA A 396 -9.90 2.85 13.98
CA ALA A 396 -10.59 1.57 13.86
C ALA A 396 -9.53 0.47 13.95
N THR A 397 -9.63 -0.40 14.94
CA THR A 397 -8.68 -1.50 15.14
C THR A 397 -8.88 -2.61 14.11
N ALA A 398 -7.92 -3.53 13.99
CA ALA A 398 -8.09 -4.73 13.17
C ALA A 398 -9.35 -5.53 13.58
N ALA A 399 -9.65 -5.60 14.89
CA ALA A 399 -10.86 -6.25 15.40
C ALA A 399 -12.14 -5.54 14.95
N ASP A 400 -12.16 -4.19 14.97
CA ASP A 400 -13.31 -3.39 14.52
C ASP A 400 -13.62 -3.57 13.02
N LEU A 401 -12.61 -3.98 12.25
CA LEU A 401 -12.64 -4.10 10.79
C LEU A 401 -12.52 -5.55 10.33
N THR A 402 -12.64 -6.52 11.24
CA THR A 402 -12.76 -7.93 10.89
C THR A 402 -14.17 -8.18 10.37
N LEU A 403 -14.37 -7.99 9.06
CA LEU A 403 -15.65 -8.18 8.39
C LEU A 403 -15.79 -9.61 7.85
N PRO A 404 -17.01 -10.17 7.76
CA PRO A 404 -17.22 -11.47 7.11
C PRO A 404 -16.68 -11.48 5.67
N THR A 405 -16.20 -12.63 5.22
CA THR A 405 -15.80 -12.85 3.83
C THR A 405 -16.74 -13.87 3.19
N ILE A 406 -17.00 -13.71 1.89
CA ILE A 406 -17.71 -14.71 1.08
C ILE A 406 -16.75 -15.55 0.23
N CYS A 407 -15.44 -15.34 0.41
CA CYS A 407 -14.40 -16.05 -0.31
C CYS A 407 -14.58 -17.57 -0.22
N LYS A 408 -14.44 -18.23 -1.37
CA LYS A 408 -14.39 -19.69 -1.49
C LYS A 408 -13.08 -20.08 -2.16
N MET A 409 -11.99 -19.91 -1.42
CA MET A 409 -10.64 -20.07 -1.96
C MET A 409 -10.35 -21.51 -2.36
N LYS A 410 -9.98 -21.73 -3.63
CA LYS A 410 -9.41 -23.00 -4.07
C LYS A 410 -7.98 -23.13 -3.52
N ARG A 411 -7.71 -24.22 -2.80
CA ARG A 411 -6.37 -24.53 -2.27
C ARG A 411 -5.57 -25.36 -3.29
N PRO A 412 -4.25 -25.19 -3.39
CA PRO A 412 -3.41 -26.07 -4.19
C PRO A 412 -3.39 -27.49 -3.60
N GLU A 413 -3.25 -28.49 -4.47
CA GLU A 413 -3.12 -29.91 -4.11
C GLU A 413 -1.76 -30.25 -3.50
#